data_AF-A0A3S0RVH6-F1
#
_entry.id   AF-A0A3S0RVH6-F1
#
_cell.length_a   1.000
_cell.length_b   1.000
_cell.length_c   1.000
_cell.angle_alpha   90.00
_cell.angle_beta   90.00
_cell.angle_gamma   90.00
#
_symmetry.space_group_name_H-M   'P 1'
#
loop_
_entity.id
_entity.type
_entity.pdbx_description
1 polymer ?
#
loop_
_entity_poly.entity_id
_entity_poly.type
_entity_poly.pdbx_seq_one_letter_code
_entity_poly.pdbx_strand_id
1 'polypeptide(L)'
;PAEIVAQMTMTPEDADHMLSRYARRATFLRTGLAAAIGDHEGAAQSLTTLDGPSPYADLADEHTYLLTHARILCALALCDDDLHVRAVPLWNAVLATIATPADDPQREYLWLTGALGYARFCIETGKVDEALPWLRRAEARAQARGWEFATARAQLERAAVSWLAGDQQGTEALVTAAYPEIARQARAHEVSRCWLYFGLTRLAAGALQAADECWGHAERHWRELGKPLHVHRILLQRSWIAIFRGRYDEARAVLDQARACLDSSPRSSWLQYARLDDQLGTVWRAEGLADLGFDAAGNPADTWAQAEARYRGGLGTWSAEPGTDQYRSGMDKLAAAADLKLPAALAVDSVRYSITDVDARARWAAGVSAPMLAGAFAVAWESQDPALVSELIEYHSARGAFSVDAAAGAAMEWASATTAAAPVLDVDELASVASGPVAVGAAGLIRLGPLPPLRMEPDGEPVLARYRELARSRYGRAVIADQEAWSTCP
;
A
#
# COMPACT_ATOMS: atom_id res chain seq x y z
N PRO A 1 42.89 -28.57 6.33
CA PRO A 1 44.19 -29.17 5.93
C PRO A 1 45.03 -29.52 7.17
N ALA A 2 45.64 -30.71 7.24
CA ALA A 2 46.38 -31.18 8.41
C ALA A 2 47.53 -30.22 8.84
N GLU A 3 48.13 -29.51 7.88
CA GLU A 3 49.16 -28.49 8.15
C GLU A 3 48.65 -27.27 8.93
N ILE A 4 47.37 -26.88 8.76
CA ILE A 4 46.78 -25.75 9.51
C ILE A 4 46.51 -26.16 10.95
N VAL A 5 46.02 -27.39 11.16
CA VAL A 5 45.74 -27.94 12.49
C VAL A 5 47.02 -28.05 13.33
N ALA A 6 48.14 -28.41 12.71
CA ALA A 6 49.45 -28.49 13.37
C ALA A 6 50.04 -27.13 13.80
N GLN A 7 49.52 -26.01 13.26
CA GLN A 7 49.92 -24.65 13.60
C GLN A 7 48.95 -23.96 14.59
N MET A 8 47.84 -24.60 14.95
CA MET A 8 46.87 -24.03 15.89
C MET A 8 47.40 -24.10 17.32
N THR A 9 47.54 -22.94 17.96
CA THR A 9 47.84 -22.80 19.39
C THR A 9 46.60 -22.95 20.28
N MET A 10 45.42 -23.00 19.66
CA MET A 10 44.10 -23.10 20.28
C MET A 10 43.64 -24.56 20.34
N THR A 11 42.87 -24.93 21.38
CA THR A 11 42.31 -26.28 21.47
C THR A 11 41.25 -26.52 20.37
N PRO A 12 41.03 -27.76 19.92
CA PRO A 12 39.96 -28.06 18.95
C PRO A 12 38.57 -27.62 19.41
N GLU A 13 38.31 -27.64 20.72
CA GLU A 13 37.03 -27.21 21.31
C GLU A 13 36.86 -25.69 21.25
N ASP A 14 37.89 -24.92 21.59
CA ASP A 14 37.89 -23.47 21.46
C ASP A 14 37.75 -23.04 19.99
N ALA A 15 38.36 -23.81 19.07
CA ALA A 15 38.24 -23.58 17.64
C ALA A 15 36.80 -23.79 17.14
N ASP A 16 36.16 -24.89 17.55
CA ASP A 16 34.78 -25.20 17.19
C ASP A 16 33.79 -24.19 17.81
N HIS A 17 34.04 -23.75 19.04
CA HIS A 17 33.28 -22.67 19.70
C HIS A 17 33.34 -21.36 18.90
N MET A 18 34.55 -20.92 18.55
CA MET A 18 34.75 -19.73 17.72
C MET A 18 34.07 -19.87 16.35
N LEU A 19 34.24 -21.01 15.67
CA LEU A 19 33.63 -21.27 14.37
C LEU A 19 32.10 -21.22 14.46
N SER A 20 31.50 -21.83 15.48
CA SER A 20 30.06 -21.79 15.73
C SER A 20 29.55 -20.35 15.89
N ARG A 21 30.24 -19.54 16.70
CA ARG A 21 29.89 -18.13 16.91
C ARG A 21 29.97 -17.31 15.63
N TYR A 22 31.08 -17.40 14.87
CA TYR A 22 31.26 -16.60 13.66
C TYR A 22 30.40 -17.09 12.49
N ALA A 23 30.14 -18.39 12.37
CA ALA A 23 29.24 -18.95 11.36
C ALA A 23 27.81 -18.42 11.54
N ARG A 24 27.34 -18.26 12.79
CA ARG A 24 26.03 -17.68 13.10
C ARG A 24 25.95 -16.20 12.73
N ARG A 25 26.98 -15.41 13.06
CA ARG A 25 27.06 -13.99 12.63
C ARG A 25 27.10 -13.85 11.11
N ALA A 26 27.88 -14.68 10.43
CA ALA A 26 27.92 -14.69 8.98
C ALA A 26 26.57 -15.08 8.37
N THR A 27 25.87 -16.05 8.96
CA THR A 27 24.52 -16.44 8.53
C THR A 27 23.52 -15.31 8.76
N PHE A 28 23.54 -14.65 9.91
CA PHE A 28 22.74 -13.44 10.17
C PHE A 28 22.97 -12.36 9.10
N LEU A 29 24.23 -12.03 8.78
CA LEU A 29 24.55 -11.03 7.77
C LEU A 29 24.08 -11.43 6.37
N ARG A 30 24.21 -12.71 5.99
CA ARG A 30 23.68 -13.23 4.72
C ARG A 30 22.17 -13.14 4.67
N THR A 31 21.48 -13.53 5.74
CA THR A 31 20.02 -13.41 5.85
C THR A 31 19.58 -11.95 5.67
N GLY A 32 20.23 -11.02 6.36
CA GLY A 32 19.95 -9.59 6.23
C GLY A 32 20.24 -9.03 4.84
N LEU A 33 21.34 -9.45 4.20
CA LEU A 33 21.66 -9.06 2.82
C LEU A 33 20.62 -9.58 1.82
N ALA A 34 20.28 -10.86 1.91
CA ALA A 34 19.25 -11.48 1.07
C ALA A 34 17.91 -10.75 1.21
N ALA A 35 17.48 -10.47 2.45
CA ALA A 35 16.29 -9.67 2.71
C ALA A 35 16.39 -8.26 2.10
N ALA A 36 17.51 -7.57 2.26
CA ALA A 36 17.70 -6.19 1.78
C ALA A 36 17.65 -6.07 0.25
N ILE A 37 18.16 -7.07 -0.49
CA ILE A 37 18.07 -7.13 -1.96
C ILE A 37 16.74 -7.73 -2.45
N GLY A 38 15.84 -8.06 -1.52
CA GLY A 38 14.54 -8.68 -1.79
C GLY A 38 14.60 -10.17 -2.10
N ASP A 39 15.73 -10.87 -1.97
CA ASP A 39 15.77 -12.34 -2.09
C ASP A 39 15.12 -13.01 -0.86
N HIS A 40 13.78 -13.00 -0.84
CA HIS A 40 12.98 -13.51 0.29
C HIS A 40 13.10 -15.02 0.47
N GLU A 41 13.29 -15.77 -0.63
CA GLU A 41 13.47 -17.22 -0.55
C GLU A 41 14.86 -17.58 0.01
N GLY A 42 15.91 -16.92 -0.48
CA GLY A 42 17.26 -17.07 0.08
C GLY A 42 17.36 -16.57 1.53
N ALA A 43 16.64 -15.49 1.87
CA ALA A 43 16.52 -15.00 3.24
C ALA A 43 15.80 -16.01 4.14
N ALA A 44 14.70 -16.61 3.68
CA ALA A 44 13.98 -17.63 4.42
C ALA A 44 14.85 -18.87 4.66
N GLN A 45 15.55 -19.37 3.64
CA GLN A 45 16.47 -20.51 3.76
C GLN A 45 17.62 -20.22 4.73
N SER A 46 18.22 -19.03 4.64
CA SER A 46 19.30 -18.60 5.53
C SER A 46 18.80 -18.41 6.97
N LEU A 47 17.56 -17.93 7.14
CA LEU A 47 16.91 -17.80 8.45
C LEU A 47 16.65 -19.17 9.09
N THR A 48 16.16 -20.16 8.34
CA THR A 48 16.02 -21.54 8.83
C THR A 48 17.36 -22.12 9.26
N THR A 49 18.43 -21.84 8.51
CA THR A 49 19.79 -22.27 8.89
C THR A 49 20.25 -21.60 10.19
N LEU A 50 19.93 -20.32 10.38
CA LEU A 50 20.24 -19.59 11.61
C LEU A 50 19.47 -20.12 12.82
N ASP A 51 18.25 -20.63 12.65
CA ASP A 51 17.40 -21.19 13.71
C ASP A 51 17.90 -22.56 14.25
N GLY A 52 18.98 -23.10 13.68
CA GLY A 52 19.54 -24.39 14.10
C GLY A 52 20.04 -24.42 15.56
N PRO A 53 20.00 -25.60 16.22
CA PRO A 53 20.39 -25.75 17.62
C PRO A 53 21.85 -25.36 17.86
N SER A 54 22.13 -24.75 19.02
CA SER A 54 23.50 -24.48 19.47
C SER A 54 24.00 -25.62 20.35
N PRO A 55 25.19 -26.19 20.09
CA PRO A 55 25.82 -27.10 21.03
C PRO A 55 26.38 -26.36 22.27
N TYR A 56 26.53 -25.03 22.19
CA TYR A 56 27.12 -24.19 23.25
C TYR A 56 26.06 -23.32 23.93
N ALA A 57 25.86 -23.54 25.23
CA ALA A 57 24.83 -22.86 26.03
C ALA A 57 25.13 -21.38 26.28
N ASP A 58 26.41 -21.01 26.40
CA ASP A 58 26.86 -19.63 26.59
C ASP A 58 26.60 -18.74 25.35
N LEU A 59 26.39 -19.34 24.18
CA LEU A 59 26.04 -18.63 22.94
C LEU A 59 24.52 -18.46 22.74
N ALA A 60 23.68 -18.97 23.65
CA ALA A 60 22.22 -18.99 23.48
C ALA A 60 21.59 -17.58 23.43
N ASP A 61 22.08 -16.65 24.26
CA ASP A 61 21.57 -15.27 24.27
C ASP A 61 21.94 -14.52 22.99
N GLU A 62 23.19 -14.64 22.53
CA GLU A 62 23.63 -14.05 21.27
C GLU A 62 22.89 -14.66 20.08
N HIS A 63 22.64 -15.96 20.11
CA HIS A 63 21.85 -16.63 19.08
C HIS A 63 20.43 -16.08 19.01
N THR A 64 19.76 -15.96 20.15
CA THR A 64 18.41 -15.40 20.26
C THR A 64 18.38 -13.97 19.74
N TYR A 65 19.42 -13.18 20.06
CA TYR A 65 19.56 -11.82 19.55
C TYR A 65 19.65 -11.80 18.02
N LEU A 66 20.59 -12.56 17.44
CA LEU A 66 20.84 -12.58 15.99
C LEU A 66 19.61 -13.09 15.22
N LEU A 67 18.97 -14.13 15.72
CA LEU A 67 17.79 -14.72 15.12
C LEU A 67 16.60 -13.75 15.13
N THR A 68 16.35 -13.09 16.27
CA THR A 68 15.29 -12.08 16.38
C THR A 68 15.57 -10.90 15.45
N HIS A 69 16.82 -10.44 15.40
CA HIS A 69 17.20 -9.35 14.49
C HIS A 69 16.98 -9.75 13.02
N ALA A 70 17.40 -10.96 12.63
CA ALA A 70 17.17 -11.47 11.28
C ALA A 70 15.67 -11.53 10.94
N ARG A 71 14.83 -12.01 11.87
CA ARG A 71 13.37 -12.04 11.70
C ARG A 71 12.80 -10.64 11.45
N ILE A 72 13.25 -9.63 12.20
CA ILE A 72 12.83 -8.23 11.99
C ILE A 72 13.23 -7.74 10.60
N LEU A 73 14.48 -7.99 10.17
CA LEU A 73 14.96 -7.56 8.84
C LEU A 73 14.17 -8.24 7.71
N CYS A 74 13.94 -9.55 7.80
CA CYS A 74 13.14 -10.29 6.82
C CYS A 74 11.68 -9.79 6.79
N ALA A 75 11.08 -9.56 7.96
CA ALA A 75 9.71 -9.07 8.04
C ALA A 75 9.55 -7.67 7.41
N LEU A 76 10.49 -6.77 7.68
CA LEU A 76 10.52 -5.43 7.06
C LEU A 76 10.70 -5.52 5.54
N ALA A 77 11.61 -6.37 5.06
CA ALA A 77 11.84 -6.56 3.63
C ALA A 77 10.60 -7.10 2.91
N LEU A 78 9.89 -8.05 3.52
CA LEU A 78 8.60 -8.53 3.01
C LEU A 78 7.56 -7.42 2.96
N CYS A 79 7.49 -6.54 3.97
CA CYS A 79 6.56 -5.41 3.96
C CYS A 79 6.89 -4.37 2.88
N ASP A 80 8.18 -4.07 2.66
CA ASP A 80 8.62 -3.17 1.58
C ASP A 80 8.20 -3.70 0.19
N ASP A 81 8.04 -5.03 0.06
CA ASP A 81 7.59 -5.72 -1.17
C ASP A 81 6.09 -6.10 -1.17
N ASP A 82 5.28 -5.55 -0.27
CA ASP A 82 3.82 -5.81 -0.12
C ASP A 82 3.45 -7.25 0.23
N LEU A 83 4.41 -8.05 0.70
CA LEU A 83 4.22 -9.42 1.14
C LEU A 83 3.85 -9.50 2.62
N HIS A 84 2.91 -8.65 3.05
CA HIS A 84 2.53 -8.50 4.47
C HIS A 84 2.05 -9.81 5.10
N VAL A 85 1.37 -10.67 4.33
CA VAL A 85 0.90 -11.99 4.81
C VAL A 85 2.07 -12.88 5.22
N ARG A 86 3.13 -12.92 4.41
CA ARG A 86 4.35 -13.67 4.71
C ARG A 86 5.10 -13.12 5.91
N ALA A 87 4.91 -11.84 6.24
CA ALA A 87 5.56 -11.19 7.39
C ALA A 87 4.89 -11.55 8.73
N VAL A 88 3.61 -11.94 8.75
CA VAL A 88 2.85 -12.28 9.96
C VAL A 88 3.57 -13.30 10.88
N PRO A 89 3.98 -14.49 10.41
CA PRO A 89 4.63 -15.47 11.28
C PRO A 89 5.95 -14.95 11.86
N LEU A 90 6.69 -14.13 11.11
CA LEU A 90 7.92 -13.49 11.60
C LEU A 90 7.62 -12.47 12.69
N TRP A 91 6.60 -11.64 12.52
CA TRP A 91 6.18 -10.68 13.54
C TRP A 91 5.70 -11.37 14.80
N ASN A 92 4.91 -12.44 14.69
CA ASN A 92 4.48 -13.22 15.86
C ASN A 92 5.68 -13.75 16.67
N ALA A 93 6.70 -14.29 16.00
CA ALA A 93 7.92 -14.76 16.65
C ALA A 93 8.75 -13.63 17.29
N VAL A 94 8.84 -12.46 16.62
CA VAL A 94 9.49 -11.26 17.17
C VAL A 94 8.77 -10.78 18.42
N LEU A 95 7.44 -10.63 18.36
CA LEU A 95 6.62 -10.16 19.47
C LEU A 95 6.72 -11.07 20.69
N ALA A 96 6.68 -12.38 20.49
CA ALA A 96 6.88 -13.35 21.56
C ALA A 96 8.24 -13.17 22.25
N THR A 97 9.29 -12.86 21.47
CA THR A 97 10.65 -12.68 22.00
C THR A 97 10.82 -11.34 22.71
N ILE A 98 10.31 -10.23 22.15
CA ILE A 98 10.46 -8.90 22.76
C ILE A 98 9.46 -8.64 23.90
N ALA A 99 8.54 -9.57 24.17
CA ALA A 99 7.64 -9.47 25.32
C ALA A 99 8.39 -9.59 26.66
N THR A 100 9.53 -10.27 26.69
CA THR A 100 10.39 -10.33 27.88
C THR A 100 11.03 -8.97 28.13
N PRO A 101 11.08 -8.49 29.39
CA PRO A 101 11.71 -7.21 29.72
C PRO A 101 13.15 -7.12 29.23
N ALA A 102 13.48 -5.99 28.59
CA ALA A 102 14.86 -5.70 28.21
C ALA A 102 15.67 -5.27 29.43
N ASP A 103 16.59 -6.12 29.85
CA ASP A 103 17.52 -5.97 30.97
C ASP A 103 18.88 -5.39 30.55
N ASP A 104 19.19 -5.39 29.25
CA ASP A 104 20.43 -4.84 28.69
C ASP A 104 20.21 -3.94 27.45
N PRO A 105 21.21 -3.14 27.04
CA PRO A 105 21.11 -2.25 25.88
C PRO A 105 20.88 -2.96 24.53
N GLN A 106 21.38 -4.17 24.32
CA GLN A 106 21.20 -4.93 23.08
C GLN A 106 19.75 -5.44 22.95
N ARG A 107 19.21 -6.00 24.03
CA ARG A 107 17.79 -6.41 24.10
C ARG A 107 16.85 -5.21 24.00
N GLU A 108 17.23 -4.07 24.57
CA GLU A 108 16.47 -2.84 24.36
C GLU A 108 16.49 -2.38 22.90
N TYR A 109 17.65 -2.44 22.24
CA TYR A 109 17.76 -2.11 20.82
C TYR A 109 16.88 -3.02 19.96
N LEU A 110 16.84 -4.33 20.25
CA LEU A 110 15.93 -5.26 19.60
C LEU A 110 14.47 -4.92 19.86
N TRP A 111 14.12 -4.61 21.11
CA TRP A 111 12.77 -4.21 21.46
C TRP A 111 12.34 -2.98 20.66
N LEU A 112 13.19 -1.95 20.59
CA LEU A 112 12.90 -0.72 19.85
C LEU A 112 12.77 -0.95 18.35
N THR A 113 13.71 -1.71 17.77
CA THR A 113 13.70 -2.00 16.33
C THR A 113 12.50 -2.86 15.96
N GLY A 114 12.17 -3.86 16.77
CA GLY A 114 10.99 -4.71 16.61
C GLY A 114 9.68 -3.95 16.80
N ALA A 115 9.57 -3.12 17.84
CA ALA A 115 8.39 -2.30 18.10
C ALA A 115 8.11 -1.30 16.97
N LEU A 116 9.14 -0.60 16.48
CA LEU A 116 9.00 0.34 15.36
C LEU A 116 8.66 -0.37 14.06
N GLY A 117 9.31 -1.51 13.78
CA GLY A 117 9.02 -2.28 12.57
C GLY A 117 7.62 -2.89 12.58
N TYR A 118 7.19 -3.43 13.71
CA TYR A 118 5.84 -3.97 13.87
C TYR A 118 4.78 -2.86 13.80
N ALA A 119 5.02 -1.71 14.42
CA ALA A 119 4.12 -0.57 14.31
C ALA A 119 3.95 -0.12 12.85
N ARG A 120 5.04 -0.08 12.07
CA ARG A 120 4.99 0.21 10.63
C ARG A 120 4.14 -0.83 9.88
N PHE A 121 4.34 -2.12 10.14
CA PHE A 121 3.51 -3.18 9.58
C PHE A 121 2.02 -3.00 9.93
N CYS A 122 1.71 -2.64 11.17
CA CYS A 122 0.35 -2.35 11.60
C CYS A 122 -0.24 -1.15 10.86
N ILE A 123 0.52 -0.07 10.64
CA ILE A 123 0.09 1.10 9.86
C ILE A 123 -0.23 0.69 8.41
N GLU A 124 0.72 0.01 7.75
CA GLU A 124 0.59 -0.43 6.35
C GLU A 124 -0.58 -1.40 6.15
N THR A 125 -0.97 -2.16 7.18
CA THR A 125 -2.07 -3.12 7.13
C THR A 125 -3.39 -2.59 7.70
N GLY A 126 -3.44 -1.30 8.08
CA GLY A 126 -4.64 -0.61 8.57
C GLY A 126 -4.98 -0.88 10.04
N LYS A 127 -4.08 -1.49 10.82
CA LYS A 127 -4.21 -1.75 12.27
C LYS A 127 -3.65 -0.59 13.10
N VAL A 128 -4.08 0.64 12.80
CA VAL A 128 -3.52 1.87 13.39
C VAL A 128 -3.64 1.89 14.92
N ASP A 129 -4.75 1.43 15.48
CA ASP A 129 -4.95 1.35 16.93
C ASP A 129 -3.95 0.43 17.62
N GLU A 130 -3.52 -0.64 16.94
CA GLU A 130 -2.49 -1.54 17.44
C GLU A 130 -1.09 -0.90 17.36
N ALA A 131 -0.81 -0.10 16.33
CA ALA A 131 0.47 0.58 16.16
C ALA A 131 0.74 1.64 17.24
N LEU A 132 -0.28 2.42 17.61
CA LEU A 132 -0.15 3.61 18.47
C LEU A 132 0.53 3.35 19.84
N PRO A 133 0.14 2.32 20.62
CA PRO A 133 0.81 1.99 21.88
C PRO A 133 2.28 1.58 21.70
N TRP A 134 2.64 0.95 20.59
CA TRP A 134 4.04 0.62 20.29
C TRP A 134 4.86 1.87 20.02
N LEU A 135 4.36 2.77 19.18
CA LEU A 135 5.05 4.02 18.82
C LEU A 135 5.30 4.91 20.04
N ARG A 136 4.27 5.13 20.88
CA ARG A 136 4.41 5.95 22.09
C ARG A 136 5.46 5.39 23.05
N ARG A 137 5.45 4.07 23.27
CA ARG A 137 6.44 3.41 24.13
C ARG A 137 7.84 3.44 23.52
N ALA A 138 7.95 3.22 22.21
CA ALA A 138 9.23 3.25 21.51
C ALA A 138 9.88 4.63 21.54
N GLU A 139 9.13 5.69 21.27
CA GLU A 139 9.63 7.05 21.36
C GLU A 139 10.10 7.39 22.78
N ALA A 140 9.26 7.14 23.79
CA ALA A 140 9.61 7.43 25.18
C ALA A 140 10.87 6.66 25.64
N ARG A 141 11.00 5.38 25.26
CA ARG A 141 12.17 4.56 25.59
C ARG A 141 13.44 5.00 24.86
N ALA A 142 13.31 5.43 23.61
CA ALA A 142 14.42 5.98 22.83
C ALA A 142 14.90 7.32 23.41
N GLN A 143 13.97 8.23 23.74
CA GLN A 143 14.26 9.52 24.36
C GLN A 143 14.94 9.38 25.72
N ALA A 144 14.44 8.48 26.59
CA ALA A 144 15.03 8.22 27.90
C ALA A 144 16.49 7.74 27.83
N ARG A 145 16.91 7.18 26.69
CA ARG A 145 18.28 6.72 26.45
C ARG A 145 19.12 7.67 25.58
N GLY A 146 18.56 8.77 25.12
CA GLY A 146 19.23 9.68 24.19
C GLY A 146 19.48 9.05 22.81
N TRP A 147 18.66 8.08 22.38
CA TRP A 147 18.79 7.45 21.07
C TRP A 147 18.04 8.29 20.02
N GLU A 148 18.73 9.29 19.49
CA GLU A 148 18.19 10.28 18.55
C GLU A 148 17.57 9.62 17.31
N PHE A 149 18.30 8.71 16.66
CA PHE A 149 17.79 8.04 15.46
C PHE A 149 16.53 7.20 15.70
N ALA A 150 16.46 6.47 16.82
CA ALA A 150 15.26 5.70 17.17
C ALA A 150 14.07 6.64 17.47
N THR A 151 14.34 7.80 18.07
CA THR A 151 13.34 8.85 18.29
C THR A 151 12.80 9.40 16.97
N ALA A 152 13.70 9.74 16.04
CA ALA A 152 13.34 10.25 14.71
C ALA A 152 12.53 9.23 13.89
N ARG A 153 12.90 7.94 13.96
CA ARG A 153 12.10 6.87 13.33
C ARG A 153 10.71 6.77 13.94
N ALA A 154 10.58 6.83 15.27
CA ALA A 154 9.28 6.82 15.92
C ALA A 154 8.40 8.01 15.48
N GLN A 155 9.00 9.21 15.37
CA GLN A 155 8.32 10.40 14.87
C GLN A 155 7.85 10.25 13.42
N LEU A 156 8.67 9.67 12.54
CA LEU A 156 8.28 9.39 11.15
C LEU A 156 7.10 8.41 11.06
N GLU A 157 7.10 7.33 11.83
CA GLU A 157 5.95 6.41 11.85
C GLU A 157 4.70 7.05 12.46
N ARG A 158 4.87 7.93 13.46
CA ARG A 158 3.75 8.73 13.99
C ARG A 158 3.21 9.72 12.96
N ALA A 159 4.07 10.30 12.11
CA ALA A 159 3.64 11.16 11.03
C ALA A 159 2.76 10.41 10.02
N ALA A 160 3.10 9.15 9.72
CA ALA A 160 2.27 8.27 8.90
C ALA A 160 0.87 8.08 9.52
N VAL A 161 0.79 7.88 10.84
CA VAL A 161 -0.49 7.78 11.56
C VAL A 161 -1.26 9.10 11.52
N SER A 162 -0.61 10.24 11.78
CA SER A 162 -1.23 11.57 11.68
C SER A 162 -1.79 11.82 10.28
N TRP A 163 -1.07 11.43 9.23
CA TRP A 163 -1.54 11.56 7.85
C TRP A 163 -2.81 10.75 7.60
N LEU A 164 -2.84 9.49 8.04
CA LEU A 164 -4.03 8.63 7.92
C LEU A 164 -5.24 9.19 8.70
N ALA A 165 -5.01 9.93 9.78
CA ALA A 165 -6.05 10.62 10.55
C ALA A 165 -6.49 11.96 9.92
N GLY A 166 -5.90 12.38 8.79
CA GLY A 166 -6.14 13.69 8.17
C GLY A 166 -5.48 14.87 8.89
N ASP A 167 -4.62 14.63 9.86
CA ASP A 167 -3.89 15.65 10.62
C ASP A 167 -2.65 16.13 9.86
N GLN A 168 -2.87 17.05 8.91
CA GLN A 168 -1.82 17.62 8.06
C GLN A 168 -0.76 18.37 8.88
N GLN A 169 -1.19 19.13 9.90
CA GLN A 169 -0.29 19.93 10.72
C GLN A 169 0.60 19.05 11.60
N GLY A 170 0.03 18.02 12.24
CA GLY A 170 0.79 17.05 13.02
C GLY A 170 1.74 16.24 12.15
N THR A 171 1.32 15.86 10.93
CA THR A 171 2.18 15.20 9.94
C THR A 171 3.41 16.07 9.63
N GLU A 172 3.20 17.33 9.24
CA GLU A 172 4.28 18.26 8.90
C GLU A 172 5.25 18.46 10.08
N ALA A 173 4.72 18.67 11.29
CA ALA A 173 5.53 18.90 12.48
C ALA A 173 6.41 17.69 12.82
N LEU A 174 5.86 16.47 12.75
CA LEU A 174 6.57 15.23 13.04
C LEU A 174 7.65 14.93 12.00
N VAL A 175 7.37 15.10 10.71
CA VAL A 175 8.37 14.87 9.64
C VAL A 175 9.48 15.91 9.71
N THR A 176 9.15 17.17 9.98
CA THR A 176 10.14 18.25 10.17
C THR A 176 11.07 17.96 11.34
N ALA A 177 10.55 17.41 12.45
CA ALA A 177 11.37 17.01 13.59
C ALA A 177 12.27 15.79 13.28
N ALA A 178 11.75 14.81 12.55
CA ALA A 178 12.46 13.57 12.25
C ALA A 178 13.58 13.74 11.19
N TYR A 179 13.35 14.59 10.19
CA TYR A 179 14.19 14.67 8.99
C TYR A 179 15.68 14.94 9.25
N PRO A 180 16.09 15.92 10.09
CA PRO A 180 17.51 16.25 10.27
C PRO A 180 18.34 15.07 10.75
N GLU A 181 17.81 14.29 11.69
CA GLU A 181 18.49 13.12 12.24
C GLU A 181 18.52 11.97 11.24
N ILE A 182 17.42 11.72 10.53
CA ILE A 182 17.35 10.68 9.48
C ILE A 182 18.34 11.00 8.35
N ALA A 183 18.42 12.25 7.93
CA ALA A 183 19.35 12.72 6.90
C ALA A 183 20.80 12.60 7.36
N ARG A 184 21.11 12.96 8.62
CA ARG A 184 22.45 12.83 9.21
C ARG A 184 22.95 11.39 9.20
N GLN A 185 22.06 10.42 9.39
CA GLN A 185 22.39 8.98 9.38
C GLN A 185 22.48 8.37 7.97
N ALA A 186 22.30 9.18 6.92
CA ALA A 186 22.37 8.79 5.51
C ALA A 186 21.47 7.58 5.15
N ARG A 187 20.29 7.50 5.77
CA ARG A 187 19.31 6.42 5.54
C ARG A 187 18.40 6.74 4.37
N ALA A 188 18.88 6.50 3.14
CA ALA A 188 18.23 6.93 1.91
C ALA A 188 16.74 6.51 1.79
N HIS A 189 16.37 5.33 2.28
CA HIS A 189 14.97 4.88 2.26
C HIS A 189 14.08 5.73 3.16
N GLU A 190 14.49 5.93 4.42
CA GLU A 190 13.77 6.76 5.40
C GLU A 190 13.77 8.24 5.00
N VAL A 191 14.87 8.75 4.42
CA VAL A 191 14.93 10.10 3.82
C VAL A 191 13.87 10.25 2.72
N SER A 192 13.73 9.25 1.85
CA SER A 192 12.72 9.26 0.78
C SER A 192 11.30 9.25 1.33
N ARG A 193 11.06 8.53 2.44
CA ARG A 193 9.77 8.57 3.15
C ARG A 193 9.47 9.94 3.76
N CYS A 194 10.47 10.64 4.32
CA CYS A 194 10.27 12.03 4.76
C CYS A 194 9.85 12.92 3.58
N TRP A 195 10.52 12.81 2.43
CA TRP A 195 10.19 13.57 1.22
C TRP A 195 8.80 13.24 0.67
N LEU A 196 8.37 11.99 0.74
CA LEU A 196 7.00 11.59 0.41
C LEU A 196 5.99 12.39 1.24
N TYR A 197 6.14 12.39 2.58
CA TYR A 197 5.20 13.07 3.47
C TYR A 197 5.26 14.60 3.34
N PHE A 198 6.45 15.19 3.15
CA PHE A 198 6.55 16.61 2.81
C PHE A 198 5.78 16.94 1.53
N GLY A 199 5.90 16.12 0.48
CA GLY A 199 5.14 16.37 -0.74
C GLY A 199 3.63 16.23 -0.54
N LEU A 200 3.18 15.28 0.28
CA LEU A 200 1.76 15.11 0.64
C LEU A 200 1.20 16.33 1.39
N THR A 201 1.93 16.85 2.39
CA THR A 201 1.50 18.05 3.14
C THR A 201 1.55 19.31 2.29
N ARG A 202 2.53 19.44 1.38
CA ARG A 202 2.61 20.57 0.42
C ARG A 202 1.48 20.53 -0.60
N LEU A 203 1.14 19.36 -1.12
CA LEU A 203 0.00 19.23 -2.03
C LEU A 203 -1.32 19.56 -1.31
N ALA A 204 -1.48 19.12 -0.06
CA ALA A 204 -2.62 19.45 0.76
C ALA A 204 -2.79 20.96 0.97
N ALA A 205 -1.66 21.68 1.13
CA ALA A 205 -1.63 23.13 1.24
C ALA A 205 -1.78 23.87 -0.11
N GLY A 206 -1.88 23.15 -1.23
CA GLY A 206 -2.00 23.71 -2.58
C GLY A 206 -0.72 24.24 -3.19
N ALA A 207 0.44 23.84 -2.66
CA ALA A 207 1.76 24.15 -3.20
C ALA A 207 2.22 23.03 -4.16
N LEU A 208 1.66 23.02 -5.37
CA LEU A 208 1.91 21.99 -6.40
C LEU A 208 3.39 21.89 -6.75
N GLN A 209 4.09 23.01 -6.91
CA GLN A 209 5.51 22.99 -7.29
C GLN A 209 6.36 22.36 -6.19
N ALA A 210 6.16 22.80 -4.95
CA ALA A 210 6.91 22.28 -3.81
C ALA A 210 6.63 20.78 -3.58
N ALA A 211 5.39 20.32 -3.84
CA ALA A 211 5.04 18.92 -3.79
C ALA A 211 5.81 18.09 -4.84
N ASP A 212 5.86 18.55 -6.10
CA ASP A 212 6.60 17.88 -7.17
C ASP A 212 8.11 17.81 -6.88
N GLU A 213 8.69 18.90 -6.37
CA GLU A 213 10.10 18.92 -5.95
C GLU A 213 10.38 17.88 -4.87
N CYS A 214 9.53 17.80 -3.83
CA CYS A 214 9.64 16.80 -2.77
C CYS A 214 9.57 15.38 -3.32
N TRP A 215 8.59 15.08 -4.17
CA TRP A 215 8.43 13.74 -4.74
C TRP A 215 9.53 13.38 -5.76
N GLY A 216 10.07 14.37 -6.47
CA GLY A 216 11.26 14.19 -7.32
C GLY A 216 12.51 13.80 -6.52
N HIS A 217 12.65 14.27 -5.28
CA HIS A 217 13.70 13.79 -4.36
C HIS A 217 13.46 12.34 -3.92
N ALA A 218 12.23 12.00 -3.53
CA ALA A 218 11.88 10.64 -3.11
C ALA A 218 12.08 9.62 -4.23
N GLU A 219 11.61 9.93 -5.44
CA GLU A 219 11.75 9.05 -6.62
C GLU A 219 13.22 8.76 -6.93
N ARG A 220 14.06 9.80 -6.98
CA ARG A 220 15.48 9.66 -7.32
C ARG A 220 16.19 8.67 -6.39
N HIS A 221 16.02 8.84 -5.08
CA HIS A 221 16.62 7.96 -4.09
C HIS A 221 16.07 6.52 -4.19
N TRP A 222 14.77 6.32 -4.41
CA TRP A 222 14.23 4.97 -4.57
C TRP A 222 14.68 4.27 -5.86
N ARG A 223 14.90 5.02 -6.94
CA ARG A 223 15.55 4.50 -8.15
C ARG A 223 17.00 4.09 -7.89
N GLU A 224 17.77 4.94 -7.21
CA GLU A 224 19.17 4.63 -6.82
C GLU A 224 19.25 3.40 -5.90
N LEU A 225 18.26 3.20 -5.03
CA LEU A 225 18.15 2.03 -4.15
C LEU A 225 17.66 0.76 -4.86
N GLY A 226 17.21 0.84 -6.12
CA GLY A 226 16.66 -0.30 -6.84
C GLY A 226 15.37 -0.85 -6.21
N LYS A 227 14.49 0.04 -5.73
CA LYS A 227 13.20 -0.33 -5.10
C LYS A 227 12.02 -0.11 -6.06
N PRO A 228 11.75 -1.02 -7.02
CA PRO A 228 10.78 -0.79 -8.10
C PRO A 228 9.35 -0.55 -7.60
N LEU A 229 8.90 -1.21 -6.52
CA LEU A 229 7.55 -1.02 -5.99
C LEU A 229 7.37 0.35 -5.32
N HIS A 230 8.41 0.89 -4.69
CA HIS A 230 8.38 2.26 -4.17
C HIS A 230 8.38 3.29 -5.31
N VAL A 231 9.16 3.04 -6.36
CA VAL A 231 9.15 3.87 -7.58
C VAL A 231 7.77 3.84 -8.26
N HIS A 232 7.15 2.66 -8.38
CA HIS A 232 5.79 2.53 -8.89
C HIS A 232 4.81 3.43 -8.14
N ARG A 233 4.78 3.35 -6.80
CA ARG A 233 3.86 4.12 -5.96
C ARG A 233 4.06 5.63 -6.08
N ILE A 234 5.31 6.09 -6.00
CA ILE A 234 5.58 7.52 -6.11
C ILE A 234 5.23 8.07 -7.50
N LEU A 235 5.34 7.26 -8.56
CA LEU A 235 4.91 7.66 -9.90
C LEU A 235 3.37 7.80 -9.98
N LEU A 236 2.60 6.92 -9.32
CA LEU A 236 1.14 7.12 -9.17
C LEU A 236 0.86 8.47 -8.52
N GLN A 237 1.57 8.81 -7.45
CA GLN A 237 1.42 10.09 -6.75
C GLN A 237 1.80 11.28 -7.64
N ARG A 238 2.95 11.21 -8.33
CA ARG A 238 3.43 12.29 -9.19
C ARG A 238 2.55 12.52 -10.41
N SER A 239 1.82 11.50 -10.88
CA SER A 239 0.86 11.67 -11.98
C SER A 239 -0.21 12.75 -11.67
N TRP A 240 -0.56 12.95 -10.39
CA TRP A 240 -1.48 14.01 -9.97
C TRP A 240 -0.97 15.42 -10.27
N ILE A 241 0.34 15.66 -10.20
CA ILE A 241 0.91 16.96 -10.56
C ILE A 241 0.64 17.25 -12.04
N ALA A 242 0.85 16.26 -12.92
CA ALA A 242 0.58 16.41 -14.34
C ALA A 242 -0.93 16.61 -14.61
N ILE A 243 -1.81 15.89 -13.90
CA ILE A 243 -3.27 16.08 -13.95
C ILE A 243 -3.66 17.51 -13.57
N PHE A 244 -3.20 18.03 -12.42
CA PHE A 244 -3.52 19.39 -11.97
C PHE A 244 -2.97 20.48 -12.88
N ARG A 245 -1.96 20.16 -13.69
CA ARG A 245 -1.41 21.05 -14.71
C ARG A 245 -2.05 20.88 -16.09
N GLY A 246 -3.04 20.00 -16.25
CA GLY A 246 -3.68 19.75 -17.56
C GLY A 246 -2.77 19.05 -18.56
N ARG A 247 -1.74 18.35 -18.09
CA ARG A 247 -0.74 17.64 -18.91
C ARG A 247 -1.04 16.15 -18.92
N TYR A 248 -2.16 15.78 -19.53
CA TYR A 248 -2.68 14.40 -19.46
C TYR A 248 -1.78 13.37 -20.17
N ASP A 249 -1.12 13.75 -21.26
CA ASP A 249 -0.12 12.89 -21.91
C ASP A 249 1.11 12.64 -21.03
N GLU A 250 1.56 13.66 -20.29
CA GLU A 250 2.65 13.53 -19.32
C GLU A 250 2.21 12.61 -18.17
N ALA A 251 0.97 12.75 -17.69
CA ALA A 251 0.41 11.87 -16.67
C ALA A 251 0.36 10.40 -17.12
N ARG A 252 -0.12 10.14 -18.35
CA ARG A 252 -0.10 8.79 -18.96
C ARG A 252 1.33 8.23 -19.06
N ALA A 253 2.28 9.02 -19.54
CA ALA A 253 3.68 8.59 -19.67
C ALA A 253 4.33 8.27 -18.30
N VAL A 254 3.95 8.99 -17.24
CA VAL A 254 4.37 8.67 -15.86
C VAL A 254 3.77 7.33 -15.40
N LEU A 255 2.51 7.06 -15.73
CA LEU A 255 1.85 5.79 -15.40
C LEU A 255 2.40 4.61 -16.22
N ASP A 256 2.83 4.83 -17.46
CA ASP A 256 3.54 3.81 -18.25
C ASP A 256 4.88 3.43 -17.60
N GLN A 257 5.60 4.40 -17.02
CA GLN A 257 6.79 4.10 -16.22
C GLN A 257 6.45 3.33 -14.93
N ALA A 258 5.32 3.67 -14.30
CA ALA A 258 4.84 2.95 -13.12
C ALA A 258 4.47 1.50 -13.48
N ARG A 259 3.90 1.27 -14.67
CA ARG A 259 3.62 -0.06 -15.24
C ARG A 259 4.91 -0.85 -15.45
N ALA A 260 5.91 -0.25 -16.10
CA ALA A 260 7.20 -0.90 -16.35
C ALA A 260 7.89 -1.35 -15.06
N CYS A 261 7.74 -0.59 -13.96
CA CYS A 261 8.23 -1.00 -12.65
C CYS A 261 7.55 -2.30 -12.16
N LEU A 262 6.23 -2.45 -12.36
CA LEU A 262 5.51 -3.68 -12.03
C LEU A 262 5.91 -4.83 -12.96
N ASP A 263 5.95 -4.61 -14.27
CA ASP A 263 6.28 -5.65 -15.25
C ASP A 263 7.71 -6.19 -15.05
N SER A 264 8.64 -5.35 -14.57
CA SER A 264 10.02 -5.74 -14.24
C SER A 264 10.15 -6.45 -12.88
N SER A 265 9.14 -6.35 -12.03
CA SER A 265 9.16 -6.93 -10.69
C SER A 265 8.56 -8.33 -10.70
N PRO A 266 9.30 -9.39 -10.32
CA PRO A 266 8.76 -10.75 -10.26
C PRO A 266 7.69 -10.94 -9.18
N ARG A 267 7.41 -9.89 -8.38
CA ARG A 267 6.54 -9.93 -7.20
C ARG A 267 5.34 -9.00 -7.33
N SER A 268 5.06 -8.51 -8.53
CA SER A 268 3.89 -7.67 -8.73
C SER A 268 2.59 -8.44 -8.56
N SER A 269 1.62 -7.82 -7.90
CA SER A 269 0.31 -8.40 -7.63
C SER A 269 -0.76 -7.82 -8.55
N TRP A 270 -1.83 -8.58 -8.81
CA TRP A 270 -2.98 -8.10 -9.56
C TRP A 270 -3.61 -6.85 -8.93
N LEU A 271 -3.52 -6.70 -7.60
CA LEU A 271 -4.01 -5.52 -6.88
C LEU A 271 -3.23 -4.25 -7.26
N GLN A 272 -1.91 -4.37 -7.44
CA GLN A 272 -1.08 -3.25 -7.91
C GLN A 272 -1.46 -2.84 -9.33
N TYR A 273 -1.75 -3.80 -10.22
CA TYR A 273 -2.27 -3.50 -11.55
C TYR A 273 -3.68 -2.88 -11.52
N ALA A 274 -4.57 -3.35 -10.65
CA ALA A 274 -5.90 -2.75 -10.50
C ALA A 274 -5.82 -1.30 -9.99
N ARG A 275 -4.92 -0.99 -9.04
CA ARG A 275 -4.67 0.38 -8.57
C ARG A 275 -4.06 1.27 -9.66
N LEU A 276 -3.17 0.71 -10.49
CA LEU A 276 -2.60 1.42 -11.64
C LEU A 276 -3.68 1.75 -12.68
N ASP A 277 -4.51 0.80 -13.05
CA ASP A 277 -5.63 1.00 -13.98
C ASP A 277 -6.63 2.02 -13.42
N ASP A 278 -6.94 1.97 -12.12
CA ASP A 278 -7.79 2.97 -11.47
C ASP A 278 -7.20 4.39 -11.56
N GLN A 279 -5.90 4.56 -11.32
CA GLN A 279 -5.21 5.84 -11.48
C GLN A 279 -5.14 6.29 -12.95
N LEU A 280 -4.96 5.37 -13.90
CA LEU A 280 -5.04 5.69 -15.33
C LEU A 280 -6.44 6.15 -15.71
N GLY A 281 -7.47 5.51 -15.16
CA GLY A 281 -8.85 5.95 -15.27
C GLY A 281 -9.06 7.36 -14.70
N THR A 282 -8.36 7.72 -13.63
CA THR A 282 -8.38 9.09 -13.08
C THR A 282 -7.81 10.12 -14.06
N VAL A 283 -6.76 9.77 -14.81
CA VAL A 283 -6.22 10.65 -15.86
C VAL A 283 -7.25 10.86 -16.96
N TRP A 284 -7.88 9.80 -17.47
CA TRP A 284 -8.92 9.89 -18.49
C TRP A 284 -10.13 10.68 -18.02
N ARG A 285 -10.57 10.45 -16.78
CA ARG A 285 -11.64 11.21 -16.15
C ARG A 285 -11.31 12.69 -16.09
N ALA A 286 -10.12 13.04 -15.61
CA ALA A 286 -9.71 14.44 -15.49
C ALA A 286 -9.60 15.15 -16.85
N GLU A 287 -9.14 14.45 -17.88
CA GLU A 287 -9.12 14.98 -19.25
C GLU A 287 -10.54 15.13 -19.82
N GLY A 288 -11.42 14.15 -19.60
CA GLY A 288 -12.82 14.23 -20.00
C GLY A 288 -13.54 15.40 -19.34
N LEU A 289 -13.34 15.60 -18.04
CA LEU A 289 -13.89 16.75 -17.31
C LEU A 289 -13.33 18.08 -17.85
N ALA A 290 -12.06 18.14 -18.24
CA ALA A 290 -11.49 19.33 -18.85
C ALA A 290 -12.15 19.68 -20.19
N ASP A 291 -12.39 18.68 -21.05
CA ASP A 291 -13.16 18.86 -22.28
C ASP A 291 -14.59 19.34 -21.98
N LEU A 292 -15.18 18.87 -20.88
CA LEU A 292 -16.50 19.30 -20.40
C LEU A 292 -16.50 20.70 -19.74
N GLY A 293 -15.37 21.41 -19.77
CA GLY A 293 -15.25 22.76 -19.25
C GLY A 293 -15.23 22.81 -17.72
N PHE A 294 -14.66 21.79 -17.07
CA PHE A 294 -14.43 21.78 -15.62
C PHE A 294 -13.53 22.94 -15.20
N ASP A 295 -14.00 23.76 -14.27
CA ASP A 295 -13.37 25.02 -13.88
C ASP A 295 -12.02 24.84 -13.15
N ALA A 296 -11.84 23.70 -12.46
CA ALA A 296 -10.58 23.33 -11.84
C ALA A 296 -9.61 22.60 -12.79
N ALA A 297 -9.97 22.37 -14.06
CA ALA A 297 -9.09 21.71 -15.02
C ALA A 297 -7.81 22.53 -15.24
N GLY A 298 -6.66 21.87 -15.13
CA GLY A 298 -5.37 22.51 -15.37
C GLY A 298 -5.21 22.95 -16.83
N ASN A 299 -4.33 23.93 -17.07
CA ASN A 299 -3.93 24.31 -18.42
C ASN A 299 -2.42 24.08 -18.58
N PRO A 300 -1.98 23.31 -19.61
CA PRO A 300 -0.58 22.95 -19.80
C PRO A 300 0.36 24.16 -19.98
N ALA A 301 -0.19 25.31 -20.42
CA ALA A 301 0.53 26.57 -20.61
C ALA A 301 0.70 27.39 -19.31
N ASP A 302 0.08 26.98 -18.20
CA ASP A 302 0.18 27.72 -16.95
C ASP A 302 1.58 27.68 -16.34
N THR A 303 1.95 28.82 -15.78
CA THR A 303 2.99 28.89 -14.74
C THR A 303 2.53 28.15 -13.48
N TRP A 304 3.48 27.76 -12.61
CA TRP A 304 3.15 27.13 -11.33
C TRP A 304 2.17 27.95 -10.49
N ALA A 305 2.38 29.27 -10.38
CA ALA A 305 1.50 30.15 -9.62
C ALA A 305 0.05 30.15 -10.14
N GLN A 306 -0.13 30.09 -11.47
CA GLN A 306 -1.46 30.01 -12.09
C GLN A 306 -2.12 28.65 -11.85
N ALA A 307 -1.37 27.55 -12.01
CA ALA A 307 -1.88 26.20 -11.73
C ALA A 307 -2.28 26.04 -10.25
N GLU A 308 -1.46 26.53 -9.32
CA GLU A 308 -1.75 26.52 -7.87
C GLU A 308 -2.95 27.39 -7.50
N ALA A 309 -3.10 28.57 -8.13
CA ALA A 309 -4.27 29.43 -7.92
C ALA A 309 -5.55 28.75 -8.41
N ARG A 310 -5.52 28.08 -9.56
CA ARG A 310 -6.68 27.34 -10.08
C ARG A 310 -7.00 26.13 -9.23
N TYR A 311 -6.01 25.33 -8.86
CA TYR A 311 -6.18 24.18 -7.98
C TYR A 311 -6.89 24.55 -6.67
N ARG A 312 -6.51 25.70 -6.06
CA ARG A 312 -7.15 26.20 -4.83
C ARG A 312 -8.51 26.86 -5.05
N GLY A 313 -8.76 27.39 -6.24
CA GLY A 313 -9.92 28.23 -6.55
C GLY A 313 -11.07 27.55 -7.27
N GLY A 314 -10.91 26.31 -7.73
CA GLY A 314 -11.95 25.57 -8.44
C GLY A 314 -13.19 25.33 -7.57
N LEU A 315 -14.36 25.58 -8.13
CA LEU A 315 -15.67 25.40 -7.49
C LEU A 315 -16.26 24.01 -7.79
N GLY A 316 -15.67 23.26 -8.71
CA GLY A 316 -16.10 21.92 -9.06
C GLY A 316 -17.26 21.92 -10.08
N THR A 317 -17.29 22.92 -10.95
CA THR A 317 -18.37 23.13 -11.92
C THR A 317 -17.89 22.85 -13.34
N TRP A 318 -18.78 22.38 -14.19
CA TRP A 318 -18.51 22.13 -15.61
C TRP A 318 -19.65 22.69 -16.47
N SER A 319 -19.36 23.01 -17.73
CA SER A 319 -20.15 23.96 -18.52
C SER A 319 -20.40 23.58 -19.98
N ALA A 320 -19.91 22.42 -20.44
CA ALA A 320 -20.10 22.00 -21.83
C ALA A 320 -21.56 21.69 -22.17
N GLU A 321 -22.05 22.31 -23.24
CA GLU A 321 -23.39 22.08 -23.77
C GLU A 321 -23.48 20.72 -24.49
N PRO A 322 -24.54 19.92 -24.23
CA PRO A 322 -24.76 18.64 -24.92
C PRO A 322 -24.75 18.77 -26.45
N GLY A 323 -24.08 17.84 -27.12
CA GLY A 323 -24.01 17.75 -28.58
C GLY A 323 -22.84 18.50 -29.24
N THR A 324 -22.12 19.34 -28.49
CA THR A 324 -20.87 19.97 -28.96
C THR A 324 -19.76 18.94 -29.18
N ASP A 325 -18.73 19.29 -29.97
CA ASP A 325 -17.55 18.43 -30.15
C ASP A 325 -16.83 18.21 -28.82
N GLN A 326 -16.76 19.25 -27.99
CA GLN A 326 -16.18 19.19 -26.64
C GLN A 326 -16.95 18.21 -25.75
N TYR A 327 -18.28 18.30 -25.75
CA TYR A 327 -19.12 17.37 -25.00
C TYR A 327 -18.89 15.92 -25.46
N ARG A 328 -18.94 15.66 -26.77
CA ARG A 328 -18.69 14.31 -27.30
C ARG A 328 -17.32 13.76 -26.91
N SER A 329 -16.26 14.55 -27.08
CA SER A 329 -14.90 14.18 -26.68
C SER A 329 -14.78 13.90 -25.18
N GLY A 330 -15.40 14.74 -24.35
CA GLY A 330 -15.45 14.55 -22.90
C GLY A 330 -16.14 13.25 -22.50
N MET A 331 -17.29 12.95 -23.10
CA MET A 331 -18.04 11.71 -22.84
C MET A 331 -17.27 10.47 -23.30
N ASP A 332 -16.59 10.52 -24.45
CA ASP A 332 -15.74 9.41 -24.93
C ASP A 332 -14.60 9.11 -23.96
N LYS A 333 -13.98 10.15 -23.39
CA LYS A 333 -12.91 10.03 -22.37
C LYS A 333 -13.45 9.50 -21.04
N LEU A 334 -14.65 9.90 -20.63
CA LEU A 334 -15.30 9.34 -19.44
C LEU A 334 -15.65 7.86 -19.63
N ALA A 335 -16.04 7.44 -20.84
CA ALA A 335 -16.24 6.03 -21.17
C ALA A 335 -14.92 5.23 -21.08
N ALA A 336 -13.80 5.80 -21.56
CA ALA A 336 -12.48 5.20 -21.39
C ALA A 336 -12.07 5.11 -19.90
N ALA A 337 -12.41 6.12 -19.09
CA ALA A 337 -12.20 6.07 -17.65
C ALA A 337 -13.05 4.96 -16.99
N ALA A 338 -14.29 4.77 -17.43
CA ALA A 338 -15.19 3.73 -16.90
C ALA A 338 -14.63 2.32 -17.17
N ASP A 339 -14.08 2.10 -18.37
CA ASP A 339 -13.42 0.84 -18.78
C ASP A 339 -12.16 0.49 -17.98
N LEU A 340 -11.66 1.41 -17.15
CA LEU A 340 -10.53 1.21 -16.26
C LEU A 340 -10.98 1.11 -14.81
N LYS A 341 -11.75 2.10 -14.33
CA LYS A 341 -12.15 2.21 -12.92
C LYS A 341 -13.13 1.13 -12.49
N LEU A 342 -14.16 0.85 -13.28
CA LEU A 342 -15.20 -0.11 -12.89
C LEU A 342 -14.65 -1.54 -12.75
N PRO A 343 -13.92 -2.12 -13.73
CA PRO A 343 -13.39 -3.47 -13.56
C PRO A 343 -12.39 -3.54 -12.40
N ALA A 344 -11.57 -2.51 -12.18
CA ALA A 344 -10.64 -2.46 -11.05
C ALA A 344 -11.38 -2.46 -9.71
N ALA A 345 -12.37 -1.58 -9.54
CA ALA A 345 -13.16 -1.47 -8.32
C ALA A 345 -13.95 -2.76 -8.02
N LEU A 346 -14.58 -3.35 -9.04
CA LEU A 346 -15.31 -4.61 -8.93
C LEU A 346 -14.40 -5.79 -8.57
N ALA A 347 -13.23 -5.89 -9.18
CA ALA A 347 -12.24 -6.92 -8.85
C ALA A 347 -11.77 -6.82 -7.39
N VAL A 348 -11.47 -5.60 -6.93
CA VAL A 348 -11.01 -5.34 -5.57
C VAL A 348 -12.12 -5.56 -4.54
N ASP A 349 -13.34 -5.10 -4.80
CA ASP A 349 -14.45 -5.30 -3.88
C ASP A 349 -14.81 -6.79 -3.76
N SER A 350 -14.69 -7.58 -4.84
CA SER A 350 -14.95 -9.03 -4.81
C SER A 350 -14.15 -9.81 -3.76
N VAL A 351 -12.97 -9.31 -3.37
CA VAL A 351 -12.12 -9.96 -2.37
C VAL A 351 -12.81 -10.06 -1.02
N ARG A 352 -13.71 -9.12 -0.68
CA ARG A 352 -14.39 -9.12 0.62
C ARG A 352 -15.15 -10.41 0.94
N TYR A 353 -15.59 -11.13 -0.09
CA TYR A 353 -16.35 -12.38 0.03
C TYR A 353 -15.48 -13.55 0.46
N SER A 354 -14.16 -13.47 0.26
CA SER A 354 -13.22 -14.49 0.72
C SER A 354 -12.63 -14.21 2.09
N ILE A 355 -12.69 -12.97 2.57
CA ILE A 355 -12.15 -12.58 3.88
C ILE A 355 -13.07 -13.08 4.97
N THR A 356 -12.65 -14.06 5.75
CA THR A 356 -13.46 -14.61 6.85
C THR A 356 -13.49 -13.69 8.07
N ASP A 357 -12.35 -13.08 8.43
CA ASP A 357 -12.20 -12.16 9.56
C ASP A 357 -12.97 -10.84 9.33
N VAL A 358 -13.86 -10.50 10.25
CA VAL A 358 -14.76 -9.34 10.12
C VAL A 358 -13.97 -8.03 10.15
N ASP A 359 -12.96 -7.93 11.02
CA ASP A 359 -12.15 -6.72 11.14
C ASP A 359 -11.24 -6.51 9.93
N ALA A 360 -10.65 -7.58 9.39
CA ALA A 360 -9.87 -7.55 8.16
C ALA A 360 -10.75 -7.17 6.97
N ARG A 361 -11.98 -7.70 6.91
CA ARG A 361 -12.96 -7.34 5.86
C ARG A 361 -13.36 -5.87 5.96
N ALA A 362 -13.56 -5.34 7.16
CA ALA A 362 -13.85 -3.93 7.39
C ALA A 362 -12.67 -3.03 6.98
N ARG A 363 -11.44 -3.39 7.36
CA ARG A 363 -10.22 -2.68 6.93
C ARG A 363 -10.01 -2.73 5.41
N TRP A 364 -10.27 -3.86 4.78
CA TRP A 364 -10.23 -3.99 3.32
C TRP A 364 -11.25 -3.08 2.64
N ALA A 365 -12.49 -3.08 3.13
CA ALA A 365 -13.54 -2.22 2.60
C ALA A 365 -13.17 -0.74 2.74
N ALA A 366 -12.74 -0.30 3.92
CA ALA A 366 -12.43 1.12 4.17
C ALA A 366 -11.14 1.60 3.46
N GLY A 367 -10.08 0.80 3.51
CA GLY A 367 -8.75 1.20 3.03
C GLY A 367 -8.44 0.86 1.58
N VAL A 368 -9.21 -0.03 0.95
CA VAL A 368 -8.92 -0.54 -0.40
C VAL A 368 -10.13 -0.43 -1.34
N SER A 369 -11.26 -1.09 -1.03
CA SER A 369 -12.36 -1.19 -2.01
C SER A 369 -13.23 0.05 -2.10
N ALA A 370 -13.54 0.71 -0.98
CA ALA A 370 -14.40 1.89 -0.96
C ALA A 370 -13.83 3.09 -1.74
N PRO A 371 -12.53 3.44 -1.65
CA PRO A 371 -11.96 4.51 -2.49
C PRO A 371 -12.08 4.24 -3.99
N MET A 372 -11.82 3.00 -4.43
CA MET A 372 -11.92 2.63 -5.85
C MET A 372 -13.39 2.62 -6.32
N LEU A 373 -14.31 2.14 -5.48
CA LEU A 373 -15.75 2.22 -5.76
C LEU A 373 -16.22 3.68 -5.86
N ALA A 374 -15.72 4.57 -4.99
CA ALA A 374 -16.04 6.00 -5.08
C ALA A 374 -15.59 6.60 -6.44
N GLY A 375 -14.41 6.22 -6.93
CA GLY A 375 -13.95 6.58 -8.28
C GLY A 375 -14.85 6.03 -9.40
N ALA A 376 -15.31 4.79 -9.27
CA ALA A 376 -16.25 4.19 -10.21
C ALA A 376 -17.62 4.91 -10.22
N PHE A 377 -18.15 5.26 -9.04
CA PHE A 377 -19.36 6.08 -8.91
C PHE A 377 -19.20 7.47 -9.52
N ALA A 378 -18.05 8.12 -9.30
CA ALA A 378 -17.78 9.44 -9.86
C ALA A 378 -17.84 9.42 -11.38
N VAL A 379 -17.16 8.44 -12.03
CA VAL A 379 -17.22 8.32 -13.49
C VAL A 379 -18.60 7.95 -13.99
N ALA A 380 -19.31 7.03 -13.35
CA ALA A 380 -20.67 6.65 -13.76
C ALA A 380 -21.64 7.85 -13.71
N TRP A 381 -21.56 8.64 -12.65
CA TRP A 381 -22.33 9.87 -12.48
C TRP A 381 -21.98 10.92 -13.55
N GLU A 382 -20.70 11.19 -13.75
CA GLU A 382 -20.22 12.18 -14.72
C GLU A 382 -20.50 11.76 -16.17
N SER A 383 -20.51 10.46 -16.45
CA SER A 383 -20.91 9.90 -17.74
C SER A 383 -22.41 10.00 -18.02
N GLN A 384 -23.19 10.55 -17.09
CA GLN A 384 -24.64 10.72 -17.23
C GLN A 384 -25.35 9.40 -17.62
N ASP A 385 -24.85 8.27 -17.11
CA ASP A 385 -25.40 6.94 -17.39
C ASP A 385 -26.28 6.50 -16.20
N PRO A 386 -27.60 6.79 -16.23
CA PRO A 386 -28.49 6.46 -15.13
C PRO A 386 -28.59 4.95 -14.91
N ALA A 387 -28.50 4.14 -15.97
CA ALA A 387 -28.58 2.70 -15.86
C ALA A 387 -27.38 2.14 -15.09
N LEU A 388 -26.18 2.64 -15.40
CA LEU A 388 -24.97 2.27 -14.69
C LEU A 388 -24.97 2.76 -13.22
N VAL A 389 -25.36 4.01 -12.98
CA VAL A 389 -25.47 4.55 -11.62
C VAL A 389 -26.46 3.72 -10.79
N SER A 390 -27.64 3.40 -11.35
CA SER A 390 -28.65 2.58 -10.68
C SER A 390 -28.12 1.19 -10.33
N GLU A 391 -27.48 0.47 -11.27
CA GLU A 391 -26.93 -0.86 -10.94
C GLU A 391 -25.76 -0.77 -9.94
N LEU A 392 -24.94 0.29 -9.96
CA LEU A 392 -23.91 0.51 -8.95
C LEU A 392 -24.50 0.77 -7.56
N ILE A 393 -25.60 1.53 -7.45
CA ILE A 393 -26.32 1.75 -6.19
C ILE A 393 -26.85 0.41 -5.65
N GLU A 394 -27.46 -0.41 -6.48
CA GLU A 394 -27.97 -1.72 -6.07
C GLU A 394 -26.83 -2.67 -5.70
N TYR A 395 -25.76 -2.70 -6.48
CA TYR A 395 -24.54 -3.45 -6.16
C TYR A 395 -23.98 -3.04 -4.79
N HIS A 396 -23.89 -1.74 -4.53
CA HIS A 396 -23.42 -1.23 -3.24
C HIS A 396 -24.40 -1.56 -2.10
N SER A 397 -25.71 -1.50 -2.33
CA SER A 397 -26.74 -1.75 -1.31
C SER A 397 -26.81 -3.23 -0.92
N ALA A 398 -26.74 -4.11 -1.92
CA ALA A 398 -26.78 -5.57 -1.74
C ALA A 398 -25.54 -6.12 -1.03
N ARG A 399 -24.49 -5.31 -0.86
CA ARG A 399 -23.22 -5.71 -0.24
C ARG A 399 -23.34 -6.00 1.26
N GLY A 400 -24.34 -5.45 1.97
CA GLY A 400 -24.62 -5.72 3.39
C GLY A 400 -23.60 -5.15 4.39
N ALA A 401 -24.12 -4.47 5.41
CA ALA A 401 -23.47 -3.79 6.55
C ALA A 401 -22.79 -2.45 6.26
N PHE A 402 -23.46 -1.39 6.72
CA PHE A 402 -23.06 0.01 6.73
C PHE A 402 -22.24 0.31 7.99
N SER A 403 -21.06 0.90 7.83
CA SER A 403 -20.56 1.86 8.81
C SER A 403 -20.71 3.24 8.18
N VAL A 404 -21.70 3.99 8.67
CA VAL A 404 -21.89 5.41 8.33
C VAL A 404 -20.83 6.27 9.06
N ASP A 405 -20.09 5.66 10.00
CA ASP A 405 -19.09 6.30 10.86
C ASP A 405 -17.67 6.31 10.28
N ALA A 406 -17.45 5.85 9.03
CA ALA A 406 -16.19 6.09 8.35
C ALA A 406 -16.08 7.60 8.12
N ALA A 407 -15.36 8.27 9.04
CA ALA A 407 -15.31 9.70 9.19
C ALA A 407 -15.31 10.42 7.85
N ALA A 408 -16.21 11.38 7.74
CA ALA A 408 -16.28 12.40 6.70
C ALA A 408 -15.04 13.34 6.73
N GLY A 409 -13.85 12.77 6.80
CA GLY A 409 -12.66 13.43 6.28
C GLY A 409 -12.72 13.24 4.79
N ALA A 410 -12.97 14.32 4.04
CA ALA A 410 -12.83 14.34 2.59
C ALA A 410 -11.36 14.07 2.21
N ALA A 411 -10.91 12.83 2.35
CA ALA A 411 -9.65 12.38 1.83
C ALA A 411 -9.79 12.43 0.31
N MET A 412 -9.26 13.49 -0.29
CA MET A 412 -9.22 13.66 -1.74
C MET A 412 -8.54 12.42 -2.35
N GLU A 413 -9.00 11.97 -3.51
CA GLU A 413 -8.55 10.74 -4.21
C GLU A 413 -7.01 10.64 -4.31
N TRP A 414 -6.31 11.77 -4.43
CA TRP A 414 -4.86 11.84 -4.49
C TRP A 414 -4.13 11.50 -3.18
N ALA A 415 -4.79 11.62 -2.02
CA ALA A 415 -4.18 11.49 -0.70
C ALA A 415 -3.81 10.05 -0.34
N SER A 416 -4.38 9.06 -1.06
CA SER A 416 -4.21 7.63 -0.79
C SER A 416 -3.33 6.91 -1.83
N ALA A 417 -2.96 7.55 -2.94
CA ALA A 417 -2.30 6.87 -4.06
C ALA A 417 -0.98 6.16 -3.69
N THR A 418 -0.21 6.69 -2.72
CA THR A 418 1.01 6.03 -2.18
C THR A 418 0.85 5.45 -0.78
N THR A 419 -0.15 5.89 0.00
CA THR A 419 -0.27 5.54 1.43
C THR A 419 -1.47 4.64 1.75
N ALA A 420 -2.21 4.17 0.74
CA ALA A 420 -3.34 3.27 0.95
C ALA A 420 -2.89 1.97 1.64
N ALA A 421 -3.59 1.61 2.70
CA ALA A 421 -3.33 0.38 3.43
C ALA A 421 -3.46 -0.84 2.50
N ALA A 422 -2.73 -1.90 2.82
CA ALA A 422 -2.84 -3.23 2.23
C ALA A 422 -3.13 -4.23 3.37
N PRO A 423 -4.40 -4.37 3.79
CA PRO A 423 -4.77 -5.28 4.87
C PRO A 423 -4.30 -6.70 4.59
N VAL A 424 -3.78 -7.36 5.63
CA VAL A 424 -3.38 -8.76 5.54
C VAL A 424 -4.62 -9.62 5.34
N LEU A 425 -4.59 -10.41 4.27
CA LEU A 425 -5.54 -11.48 3.99
C LEU A 425 -4.79 -12.82 4.09
N ASP A 426 -5.45 -13.93 4.38
CA ASP A 426 -4.76 -15.23 4.39
C ASP A 426 -4.21 -15.57 2.98
N VAL A 427 -3.07 -16.26 2.90
CA VAL A 427 -2.48 -16.72 1.63
C VAL A 427 -3.45 -17.66 0.92
N ASP A 428 -4.12 -18.54 1.67
CA ASP A 428 -5.16 -19.41 1.13
C ASP A 428 -6.40 -18.60 0.71
N GLU A 429 -6.73 -17.50 1.40
CA GLU A 429 -7.78 -16.55 1.00
C GLU A 429 -7.39 -15.63 -0.19
N LEU A 430 -6.12 -15.56 -0.58
CA LEU A 430 -5.68 -14.87 -1.80
C LEU A 430 -5.45 -15.83 -2.96
N ALA A 431 -4.96 -17.04 -2.69
CA ALA A 431 -4.67 -18.10 -3.67
C ALA A 431 -5.92 -18.90 -4.08
N SER A 432 -6.84 -19.22 -3.15
CA SER A 432 -8.17 -19.77 -3.45
C SER A 432 -8.94 -18.85 -4.40
N VAL A 433 -8.72 -17.55 -4.24
CA VAL A 433 -9.42 -16.50 -4.97
C VAL A 433 -8.69 -16.10 -6.26
N ALA A 434 -7.46 -16.60 -6.45
CA ALA A 434 -6.73 -16.56 -7.70
C ALA A 434 -6.98 -17.82 -8.58
N SER A 435 -7.60 -18.88 -8.05
CA SER A 435 -7.59 -20.21 -8.69
C SER A 435 -8.96 -20.79 -9.10
N GLY A 436 -10.10 -20.12 -8.90
CA GLY A 436 -11.39 -20.67 -9.33
C GLY A 436 -12.62 -20.10 -8.60
N PRO A 437 -13.83 -20.55 -8.96
CA PRO A 437 -15.06 -20.00 -8.41
C PRO A 437 -15.15 -20.25 -6.90
N VAL A 438 -15.60 -19.24 -6.17
CA VAL A 438 -15.86 -19.32 -4.73
C VAL A 438 -16.88 -20.43 -4.49
N ALA A 439 -16.47 -21.52 -3.84
CA ALA A 439 -17.37 -22.62 -3.51
C ALA A 439 -18.46 -22.13 -2.55
N VAL A 440 -19.68 -22.00 -3.05
CA VAL A 440 -20.86 -21.64 -2.25
C VAL A 440 -21.29 -22.88 -1.48
N GLY A 441 -21.00 -22.92 -0.18
CA GLY A 441 -21.64 -23.85 0.73
C GLY A 441 -23.15 -23.60 0.74
N ALA A 442 -23.92 -24.59 0.30
CA ALA A 442 -25.38 -24.53 0.29
C ALA A 442 -25.94 -24.46 1.73
N ALA A 443 -27.02 -23.66 1.87
CA ALA A 443 -27.91 -23.52 3.02
C ALA A 443 -27.45 -22.61 4.19
N GLY A 444 -27.82 -21.33 4.10
CA GLY A 444 -27.89 -20.39 5.23
C GLY A 444 -28.35 -19.01 4.77
N LEU A 445 -29.24 -18.36 5.52
CA LEU A 445 -29.82 -17.02 5.26
C LEU A 445 -28.80 -15.86 5.29
N ILE A 446 -27.50 -16.15 5.34
CA ILE A 446 -26.40 -15.18 5.34
C ILE A 446 -25.46 -15.57 4.20
N ARG A 447 -25.86 -15.29 2.95
CA ARG A 447 -24.99 -15.50 1.79
C ARG A 447 -23.95 -14.37 1.75
N LEU A 448 -22.71 -14.68 2.13
CA LEU A 448 -21.52 -13.84 1.89
C LEU A 448 -20.81 -14.25 0.59
N GLY A 449 -21.57 -14.52 -0.47
CA GLY A 449 -21.02 -14.84 -1.80
C GLY A 449 -21.05 -13.64 -2.74
N PRO A 450 -20.26 -13.67 -3.84
CA PRO A 450 -20.36 -12.66 -4.89
C PRO A 450 -21.80 -12.52 -5.36
N LEU A 451 -22.24 -11.27 -5.52
CA LEU A 451 -23.60 -10.97 -5.95
C LEU A 451 -23.83 -11.54 -7.36
N PRO A 452 -24.96 -12.22 -7.62
CA PRO A 452 -25.33 -12.57 -8.98
C PRO A 452 -25.59 -11.29 -9.81
N PRO A 453 -25.60 -11.40 -11.14
CA PRO A 453 -25.89 -10.26 -12.00
C PRO A 453 -27.21 -9.59 -11.60
N LEU A 454 -27.21 -8.25 -11.50
CA LEU A 454 -28.40 -7.49 -11.15
C LEU A 454 -29.04 -7.00 -12.44
N ARG A 455 -30.33 -7.29 -12.61
CA ARG A 455 -31.10 -6.85 -13.76
C ARG A 455 -32.10 -5.79 -13.30
N MET A 456 -31.86 -4.55 -13.71
CA MET A 456 -32.67 -3.38 -13.35
C MET A 456 -33.97 -3.31 -14.16
N GLU A 457 -33.93 -3.63 -15.45
CA GLU A 457 -35.08 -3.63 -16.35
C GLU A 457 -35.47 -5.07 -16.72
N PRO A 458 -36.75 -5.47 -16.75
CA PRO A 458 -37.17 -6.87 -16.92
C PRO A 458 -36.59 -7.57 -18.16
N ASP A 459 -36.43 -6.83 -19.26
CA ASP A 459 -35.90 -7.30 -20.54
C ASP A 459 -34.50 -6.73 -20.85
N GLY A 460 -33.90 -5.99 -19.90
CA GLY A 460 -32.57 -5.39 -20.05
C GLY A 460 -31.45 -6.35 -19.69
N GLU A 461 -30.30 -6.21 -20.35
CA GLU A 461 -29.06 -6.87 -19.94
C GLU A 461 -28.44 -6.18 -18.72
N PRO A 462 -27.79 -6.91 -17.78
CA PRO A 462 -27.05 -6.30 -16.68
C PRO A 462 -25.92 -5.40 -17.19
N VAL A 463 -25.96 -4.11 -16.85
CA VAL A 463 -24.99 -3.08 -17.28
C VAL A 463 -23.59 -3.42 -16.76
N LEU A 464 -23.47 -3.90 -15.52
CA LEU A 464 -22.16 -4.27 -14.96
C LEU A 464 -21.57 -5.57 -15.55
N ALA A 465 -22.31 -6.33 -16.35
CA ALA A 465 -21.81 -7.60 -16.93
C ALA A 465 -20.52 -7.40 -17.73
N ARG A 466 -20.47 -6.37 -18.58
CA ARG A 466 -19.26 -6.04 -19.37
C ARG A 466 -18.06 -5.74 -18.46
N TYR A 467 -18.26 -4.95 -17.41
CA TYR A 467 -17.18 -4.57 -16.50
C TYR A 467 -16.70 -5.75 -15.63
N ARG A 468 -17.60 -6.68 -15.27
CA ARG A 468 -17.23 -7.94 -14.61
C ARG A 468 -16.38 -8.83 -15.52
N GLU A 469 -16.67 -8.87 -16.82
CA GLU A 469 -15.87 -9.61 -17.80
C GLU A 469 -14.48 -8.96 -18.01
N LEU A 470 -14.41 -7.63 -18.04
CA LEU A 470 -13.15 -6.90 -18.04
C LEU A 470 -12.33 -7.18 -16.78
N ALA A 471 -12.97 -7.22 -15.60
CA ALA A 471 -12.30 -7.56 -14.34
C ALA A 471 -11.70 -8.98 -14.38
N ARG A 472 -12.45 -9.94 -14.94
CA ARG A 472 -12.01 -11.33 -15.10
C ARG A 472 -10.83 -11.45 -16.06
N SER A 473 -10.90 -10.80 -17.22
CA SER A 473 -9.85 -10.87 -18.24
C SER A 473 -8.55 -10.16 -17.82
N ARG A 474 -8.63 -9.01 -17.14
CA ARG A 474 -7.44 -8.24 -16.72
C ARG A 474 -6.79 -8.74 -15.44
N TYR A 475 -7.59 -9.17 -14.47
CA TYR A 475 -7.09 -9.48 -13.12
C TYR A 475 -7.26 -10.95 -12.73
N GLY A 476 -7.87 -11.77 -13.59
CA GLY A 476 -8.17 -13.19 -13.28
C GLY A 476 -9.28 -13.38 -12.25
N ARG A 477 -10.13 -12.37 -12.02
CA ARG A 477 -11.10 -12.33 -10.90
C ARG A 477 -12.52 -12.68 -11.33
N ALA A 478 -13.09 -13.73 -10.74
CA ALA A 478 -14.53 -14.01 -10.87
C ALA A 478 -15.32 -13.10 -9.90
N VAL A 479 -16.03 -12.11 -10.44
CA VAL A 479 -16.86 -11.16 -9.66
C VAL A 479 -18.30 -11.67 -9.48
N ILE A 480 -18.60 -12.90 -9.90
CA ILE A 480 -19.96 -13.48 -9.93
C ILE A 480 -20.07 -14.76 -9.11
N ALA A 481 -21.27 -15.00 -8.57
CA ALA A 481 -21.75 -16.36 -8.32
C ALA A 481 -22.32 -16.92 -9.64
N ASP A 482 -22.09 -18.20 -9.92
CA ASP A 482 -22.66 -18.90 -11.08
C ASP A 482 -24.17 -19.15 -10.86
N GLN A 483 -24.96 -18.09 -10.98
CA GLN A 483 -26.40 -18.06 -10.70
C GLN A 483 -27.12 -17.13 -11.68
N GLU A 484 -28.42 -17.37 -11.89
CA GLU A 484 -29.29 -16.53 -12.73
C GLU A 484 -29.33 -15.08 -12.21
N ALA A 485 -29.50 -14.14 -13.14
CA ALA A 485 -29.60 -12.72 -12.83
C ALA A 485 -30.78 -12.44 -11.89
N TRP A 486 -30.54 -11.69 -10.82
CA TRP A 486 -31.58 -11.25 -9.91
C TRP A 486 -32.32 -10.05 -10.51
N SER A 487 -33.62 -10.23 -10.74
CA SER A 487 -34.52 -9.12 -11.08
C SER A 487 -34.73 -8.25 -9.85
N THR A 488 -34.45 -6.95 -9.96
CA THR A 488 -34.79 -5.97 -8.91
C THR A 488 -36.18 -5.35 -9.11
N CYS A 489 -36.85 -5.64 -10.24
CA CYS A 489 -38.26 -5.28 -10.45
C CYS A 489 -39.19 -6.15 -9.60
N PRO A 490 -40.20 -5.56 -8.91
CA PRO A 490 -41.20 -6.28 -8.13
C PRO A 490 -42.11 -7.19 -8.95
#